data_AF-A0A6P8IM71-F1
#
_entry.id   AF-A0A6P8IM71-F1
#
_cell.length_a   1.000
_cell.length_b   1.000
_cell.length_c   1.000
_cell.angle_alpha   90.00
_cell.angle_beta   90.00
_cell.angle_gamma   90.00
#
_symmetry.space_group_name_H-M   'P 1'
#
loop_
_entity.id
_entity.type
_entity.pdbx_description
1 polymer ?
#
loop_
_entity_poly.entity_id
_entity_poly.type
_entity_poly.pdbx_seq_one_letter_code
_entity_poly.pdbx_strand_id
1 'polypeptide(L)'
;MLSNGRFVVLGIILVIILELSYGRVLYEGDLMLNKDDYTRLKHGGLSRGFAPAQPWPNGIIPYQFDSEIAGNSKGKKEIINAINEWMSKTCIKFVPRTNQNAFITFVKDNNGRCASYGVGYYGYSYKVVLAERCWYQGMIVHELGHVIGFEHEHTRPDRDKYITIKWNNIKDGRRFDFEKSSGDSLSYTTPYDYASIMHYGAGFASKNGDTIVPLRSGVTMGDWKYLTQLDVMQAQILYKCPGKFVFSKIICEGNTDSILCYARRKIQITFANYGRRNMLKCSFFPWASCSSDQLSKLKSLCDGKSRCDVTASDAMFGDPCWAAKKYLELEYKCLA
;
A
#
# COMPACT_ATOMS: atom_id res chain seq x y z
N MET A 1 36.05 33.77 4.17
CA MET A 1 35.03 33.25 3.23
C MET A 1 35.64 32.12 2.43
N LEU A 2 35.45 30.87 2.85
CA LEU A 2 35.59 29.68 2.01
C LEU A 2 34.55 28.67 2.50
N SER A 3 33.73 28.19 1.58
CA SER A 3 32.47 27.50 1.81
C SER A 3 32.65 26.07 2.34
N ASN A 4 31.93 25.78 3.42
CA ASN A 4 31.62 24.44 3.89
C ASN A 4 30.90 23.63 2.81
N GLY A 5 31.45 22.47 2.45
CA GLY A 5 30.77 21.55 1.55
C GLY A 5 31.58 20.32 1.21
N ARG A 6 31.91 19.47 2.21
CA ARG A 6 32.36 18.08 1.94
C ARG A 6 32.41 17.09 3.11
N PHE A 7 31.72 17.32 4.22
CA PHE A 7 31.82 16.45 5.42
C PHE A 7 30.59 15.60 5.78
N VAL A 8 29.48 15.65 5.02
CA VAL A 8 28.22 14.99 5.44
C VAL A 8 28.06 13.52 4.98
N VAL A 9 28.80 13.07 3.96
CA VAL A 9 28.62 11.71 3.40
C VAL A 9 29.39 10.64 4.19
N LEU A 10 30.53 10.98 4.79
CA LEU A 10 31.38 10.03 5.51
C LEU A 10 30.79 9.57 6.85
N GLY A 11 30.05 10.44 7.55
CA GLY A 11 29.47 10.12 8.87
C GLY A 11 28.32 9.11 8.80
N ILE A 12 27.47 9.20 7.77
CA ILE A 12 26.33 8.27 7.57
C ILE A 12 26.84 6.87 7.18
N ILE A 13 27.86 6.81 6.32
CA ILE A 13 28.51 5.55 5.93
C ILE A 13 29.19 4.89 7.15
N LEU A 14 29.82 5.68 8.03
CA LEU A 14 30.53 5.14 9.20
C LEU A 14 29.59 4.58 10.27
N VAL A 15 28.40 5.16 10.45
CA VAL A 15 27.37 4.65 11.38
C VAL A 15 26.71 3.38 10.84
N ILE A 16 26.46 3.28 9.53
CA ILE A 16 25.95 2.06 8.87
C ILE A 16 26.96 0.89 8.98
N ILE A 17 28.27 1.19 9.01
CA ILE A 17 29.32 0.19 9.16
C ILE A 17 29.38 -0.40 10.60
N LEU A 18 28.84 0.28 11.61
CA LEU A 18 28.99 -0.14 13.02
C LEU A 18 27.90 -1.09 13.54
N GLU A 19 26.80 -1.33 12.81
CA GLU A 19 25.76 -2.33 13.15
C GLU A 19 25.89 -3.63 12.31
N LEU A 20 27.11 -3.98 11.92
CA LEU A 20 27.41 -5.21 11.20
C LEU A 20 27.33 -6.44 12.11
N SER A 21 26.14 -7.05 12.20
CA SER A 21 26.06 -8.51 12.34
C SER A 21 25.75 -9.09 10.95
N TYR A 22 26.71 -9.81 10.36
CA TYR A 22 26.55 -10.58 9.11
C TYR A 22 26.35 -9.82 7.78
N GLY A 23 26.81 -8.58 7.64
CA GLY A 23 26.88 -7.92 6.32
C GLY A 23 25.54 -7.49 5.71
N ARG A 24 24.51 -7.32 6.54
CA ARG A 24 23.19 -6.79 6.16
C ARG A 24 22.83 -5.56 6.99
N VAL A 25 22.04 -4.67 6.41
CA VAL A 25 21.53 -3.43 7.01
C VAL A 25 20.05 -3.62 7.32
N LEU A 26 19.64 -3.30 8.55
CA LEU A 26 18.22 -3.12 8.86
C LEU A 26 17.83 -1.71 8.41
N TYR A 27 17.15 -1.62 7.29
CA TYR A 27 16.69 -0.39 6.67
C TYR A 27 15.19 -0.22 6.95
N GLU A 28 14.76 1.00 7.27
CA GLU A 28 13.36 1.31 7.58
C GLU A 28 12.75 0.25 8.51
N GLY A 29 13.46 -0.12 9.59
CA GLY A 29 12.96 -0.98 10.67
C GLY A 29 12.65 -2.46 10.39
N ASP A 30 12.36 -2.88 9.15
CA ASP A 30 11.94 -4.24 8.76
C ASP A 30 12.44 -4.68 7.36
N LEU A 31 13.29 -3.90 6.69
CA LEU A 31 13.99 -4.35 5.48
C LEU A 31 15.42 -4.80 5.81
N MET A 32 15.69 -6.10 5.65
CA MET A 32 17.00 -6.69 5.93
C MET A 32 17.83 -6.85 4.65
N LEU A 33 18.37 -5.74 4.16
CA LEU A 33 19.01 -5.66 2.85
C LEU A 33 20.52 -5.94 2.94
N ASN A 34 21.07 -6.61 1.93
CA ASN A 34 22.53 -6.59 1.74
C ASN A 34 22.97 -5.22 1.20
N LYS A 35 24.29 -4.97 1.17
CA LYS A 35 24.85 -3.69 0.71
C LYS A 35 24.42 -3.31 -0.71
N ASP A 36 24.37 -4.27 -1.62
CA ASP A 36 24.03 -4.04 -3.02
C ASP A 36 22.54 -3.71 -3.19
N ASP A 37 21.67 -4.43 -2.47
CA ASP A 37 20.23 -4.19 -2.42
C ASP A 37 19.90 -2.82 -1.84
N TYR A 38 20.52 -2.46 -0.72
CA TYR A 38 20.39 -1.15 -0.11
C TYR A 38 20.81 -0.05 -1.09
N THR A 39 21.95 -0.22 -1.76
CA THR A 39 22.47 0.74 -2.74
C THR A 39 21.54 0.85 -3.94
N ARG A 40 20.99 -0.26 -4.45
CA ARG A 40 20.00 -0.27 -5.53
C ARG A 40 18.74 0.48 -5.15
N LEU A 41 18.22 0.26 -3.95
CA LEU A 41 17.02 0.94 -3.47
C LEU A 41 17.26 2.45 -3.27
N LYS A 42 18.41 2.84 -2.72
CA LYS A 42 18.76 4.25 -2.44
C LYS A 42 19.28 5.05 -3.64
N HIS A 43 19.82 4.41 -4.67
CA HIS A 43 20.50 5.12 -5.77
C HIS A 43 20.12 4.62 -7.18
N GLY A 44 19.43 3.48 -7.30
CA GLY A 44 19.24 2.74 -8.54
C GLY A 44 17.95 3.08 -9.29
N GLY A 45 17.86 4.27 -9.88
CA GLY A 45 16.80 4.64 -10.83
C GLY A 45 17.23 4.61 -12.30
N LEU A 46 17.97 3.59 -12.78
CA LEU A 46 18.32 3.44 -14.21
C LEU A 46 17.26 2.67 -15.04
N SER A 47 16.01 2.64 -14.59
CA SER A 47 14.90 2.10 -15.38
C SER A 47 13.83 3.17 -15.59
N ARG A 48 13.51 3.46 -16.85
CA ARG A 48 12.37 4.31 -17.23
C ARG A 48 11.07 3.70 -16.65
N GLY A 49 10.45 4.40 -15.70
CA GLY A 49 9.17 4.04 -15.05
C GLY A 49 9.38 3.32 -13.69
N PHE A 50 9.03 3.99 -12.59
CA PHE A 50 9.52 3.73 -11.23
C PHE A 50 8.54 2.94 -10.33
N ALA A 51 8.86 1.67 -10.06
CA ALA A 51 8.96 1.20 -8.68
C ALA A 51 10.46 1.20 -8.32
N PRO A 52 10.83 1.50 -7.07
CA PRO A 52 12.23 1.52 -6.63
C PRO A 52 12.88 0.13 -6.80
N ALA A 53 12.04 -0.91 -6.77
CA ALA A 53 12.37 -2.28 -7.12
C ALA A 53 11.71 -2.72 -8.43
N GLN A 54 12.40 -3.60 -9.17
CA GLN A 54 11.80 -4.23 -10.34
C GLN A 54 10.61 -5.11 -9.91
N PRO A 55 9.45 -5.03 -10.57
CA PRO A 55 8.35 -5.94 -10.30
C PRO A 55 8.75 -7.37 -10.70
N TRP A 56 8.16 -8.35 -10.03
CA TRP A 56 8.37 -9.76 -10.39
C TRP A 56 7.91 -10.04 -11.83
N PRO A 57 8.70 -10.79 -12.62
CA PRO A 57 8.35 -11.10 -14.00
C PRO A 57 6.95 -11.69 -14.12
N ASN A 58 6.12 -11.11 -15.01
CA ASN A 58 4.73 -11.49 -15.25
C ASN A 58 3.81 -11.44 -14.01
N GLY A 59 4.22 -10.76 -12.93
CA GLY A 59 3.47 -10.76 -11.67
C GLY A 59 3.45 -12.09 -10.95
N ILE A 60 4.40 -12.99 -11.24
CA ILE A 60 4.49 -14.31 -10.62
C ILE A 60 5.59 -14.31 -9.56
N ILE A 61 5.22 -14.61 -8.32
CA ILE A 61 6.10 -14.64 -7.15
C ILE A 61 6.16 -16.09 -6.65
N PRO A 62 7.18 -16.87 -7.03
CA PRO A 62 7.34 -18.22 -6.51
C PRO A 62 7.73 -18.16 -5.03
N TYR A 63 7.12 -19.02 -4.21
CA TYR A 63 7.41 -19.09 -2.77
C TYR A 63 7.54 -20.52 -2.27
N GLN A 64 8.25 -20.68 -1.17
CA GLN A 64 8.28 -21.92 -0.40
C GLN A 64 8.30 -21.62 1.11
N PHE A 65 8.04 -22.65 1.91
CA PHE A 65 8.18 -22.62 3.36
C PHE A 65 9.44 -23.35 3.77
N ASP A 66 10.16 -22.84 4.77
CA ASP A 66 11.13 -23.66 5.49
C ASP A 66 10.43 -24.76 6.31
N SER A 67 11.19 -25.68 6.87
CA SER A 67 10.65 -26.81 7.64
C SER A 67 9.87 -26.35 8.89
N GLU A 68 10.31 -25.27 9.53
CA GLU A 68 9.67 -24.75 10.76
C GLU A 68 8.29 -24.15 10.48
N ILE A 69 8.16 -23.33 9.43
CA ILE A 69 6.87 -22.79 8.99
C ILE A 69 6.00 -23.90 8.39
N ALA A 70 6.58 -24.81 7.60
CA ALA A 70 5.82 -25.91 6.99
C ALA A 70 5.17 -26.82 8.04
N GLY A 71 5.86 -27.07 9.16
CA GLY A 71 5.36 -27.84 10.30
C GLY A 71 4.44 -27.06 11.24
N ASN A 72 4.29 -25.74 11.07
CA ASN A 72 3.45 -24.90 11.93
C ASN A 72 2.11 -24.56 11.27
N SER A 73 1.02 -25.13 11.77
CA SER A 73 -0.32 -24.95 11.19
C SER A 73 -0.80 -23.49 11.24
N LYS A 74 -0.52 -22.76 12.33
CA LYS A 74 -0.92 -21.35 12.49
C LYS A 74 -0.16 -20.44 11.54
N GLY A 75 1.18 -20.48 11.59
CA GLY A 75 2.03 -19.64 10.75
C GLY A 75 1.74 -19.86 9.26
N LYS A 76 1.66 -21.13 8.84
CA LYS A 76 1.32 -21.48 7.45
C LYS A 76 -0.06 -20.95 7.05
N LYS A 77 -1.09 -21.11 7.88
CA LYS A 77 -2.44 -20.62 7.60
C LYS A 77 -2.47 -19.10 7.40
N GLU A 78 -1.85 -18.35 8.30
CA GLU A 78 -1.85 -16.88 8.22
C GLU A 78 -1.07 -16.37 7.01
N ILE A 79 0.04 -17.03 6.63
CA ILE A 79 0.77 -16.70 5.40
C ILE A 79 -0.10 -16.94 4.16
N ILE A 80 -0.80 -18.08 4.09
CA ILE A 80 -1.70 -18.37 2.97
C ILE A 80 -2.87 -17.36 2.92
N ASN A 81 -3.41 -16.94 4.06
CA ASN A 81 -4.45 -15.91 4.11
C ASN A 81 -3.95 -14.57 3.56
N ALA A 82 -2.75 -14.14 3.96
CA ALA A 82 -2.13 -12.91 3.46
C ALA A 82 -1.80 -12.97 1.96
N ILE A 83 -1.35 -14.13 1.47
CA ILE A 83 -1.17 -14.39 0.03
C ILE A 83 -2.51 -14.23 -0.72
N ASN A 84 -3.58 -14.84 -0.20
CA ASN A 84 -4.91 -14.79 -0.82
C ASN A 84 -5.49 -13.37 -0.84
N GLU A 85 -5.22 -12.57 0.19
CA GLU A 85 -5.60 -11.16 0.24
C GLU A 85 -5.03 -10.38 -0.96
N TRP A 86 -3.73 -10.51 -1.24
CA TRP A 86 -3.10 -9.91 -2.42
C TRP A 86 -3.61 -10.51 -3.74
N MET A 87 -3.71 -11.83 -3.84
CA MET A 87 -4.12 -12.53 -5.06
C MET A 87 -5.59 -12.32 -5.45
N SER A 88 -6.47 -12.06 -4.47
CA SER A 88 -7.91 -11.82 -4.72
C SER A 88 -8.18 -10.39 -5.19
N LYS A 89 -7.30 -9.44 -4.85
CA LYS A 89 -7.47 -8.01 -5.16
C LYS A 89 -6.56 -7.54 -6.31
N THR A 90 -5.56 -8.32 -6.70
CA THR A 90 -4.60 -7.95 -7.75
C THR A 90 -4.45 -9.06 -8.80
N CYS A 91 -3.73 -8.79 -9.88
CA CYS A 91 -3.33 -9.85 -10.83
C CYS A 91 -2.09 -10.63 -10.39
N ILE A 92 -1.45 -10.24 -9.28
CA ILE A 92 -0.23 -10.87 -8.79
C ILE A 92 -0.57 -12.30 -8.37
N LYS A 93 0.33 -13.23 -8.68
CA LYS A 93 0.19 -14.66 -8.38
C LYS A 93 1.35 -15.10 -7.52
N PHE A 94 1.05 -15.51 -6.30
CA PHE A 94 1.99 -16.29 -5.51
C PHE A 94 1.80 -17.77 -5.88
N VAL A 95 2.89 -18.43 -6.24
CA VAL A 95 2.85 -19.84 -6.66
C VAL A 95 3.82 -20.66 -5.82
N PRO A 96 3.46 -21.89 -5.40
CA PRO A 96 4.44 -22.79 -4.80
C PRO A 96 5.61 -22.99 -5.77
N ARG A 97 6.82 -22.79 -5.26
CA ARG A 97 8.05 -22.98 -6.03
C ARG A 97 8.16 -24.42 -6.51
N THR A 98 8.60 -24.58 -7.74
CA THR A 98 9.05 -25.83 -8.33
C THR A 98 10.52 -25.71 -8.74
N ASN A 99 10.79 -25.15 -9.91
CA ASN A 99 12.11 -25.05 -10.53
C ASN A 99 12.56 -23.61 -10.83
N GLN A 100 11.81 -22.60 -10.40
CA GLN A 100 12.15 -21.19 -10.66
C GLN A 100 13.45 -20.80 -9.94
N ASN A 101 14.37 -20.09 -10.60
CA ASN A 101 15.65 -19.75 -9.95
C ASN A 101 15.53 -18.70 -8.83
N ALA A 102 14.64 -17.72 -9.01
CA ALA A 102 14.36 -16.66 -8.05
C ALA A 102 12.99 -16.87 -7.41
N PHE A 103 12.92 -16.76 -6.08
CA PHE A 103 11.75 -17.06 -5.27
C PHE A 103 11.93 -16.52 -3.85
N ILE A 104 10.86 -16.45 -3.07
CA ILE A 104 10.93 -16.14 -1.64
C ILE A 104 10.84 -17.40 -0.78
N THR A 105 11.54 -17.42 0.35
CA THR A 105 11.33 -18.45 1.39
C THR A 105 10.79 -17.80 2.65
N PHE A 106 9.63 -18.25 3.13
CA PHE A 106 9.17 -17.90 4.46
C PHE A 106 9.94 -18.70 5.51
N VAL A 107 10.49 -18.01 6.49
CA VAL A 107 11.36 -18.57 7.52
C VAL A 107 10.87 -18.15 8.90
N LYS A 108 10.83 -19.08 9.86
CA LYS A 108 10.52 -18.72 11.24
C LYS A 108 11.68 -17.93 11.84
N ASP A 109 11.38 -16.80 12.48
CA ASP A 109 12.38 -16.04 13.25
C ASP A 109 12.17 -16.22 14.75
N ASN A 110 13.21 -16.69 15.44
CA ASN A 110 13.15 -16.87 16.90
C ASN A 110 13.61 -15.62 17.68
N ASN A 111 14.07 -14.57 17.00
CA ASN A 111 14.53 -13.31 17.60
C ASN A 111 13.43 -12.23 17.58
N GLY A 112 12.18 -12.62 17.28
CA GLY A 112 11.06 -11.70 17.28
C GLY A 112 10.99 -10.79 16.06
N ARG A 113 11.70 -11.05 14.95
CA ARG A 113 11.67 -10.18 13.77
C ARG A 113 10.50 -10.51 12.84
N CYS A 114 9.91 -9.45 12.29
CA CYS A 114 9.08 -9.47 11.08
C CYS A 114 9.89 -8.63 10.08
N ALA A 115 10.35 -9.24 8.98
CA ALA A 115 11.16 -8.52 8.01
C ALA A 115 11.21 -9.21 6.64
N SER A 116 11.30 -8.41 5.59
CA SER A 116 11.65 -8.86 4.24
C SER A 116 13.12 -8.61 3.96
N TYR A 117 13.80 -9.58 3.34
CA TYR A 117 15.19 -9.44 2.93
C TYR A 117 15.32 -8.79 1.54
N GLY A 118 14.20 -8.38 0.94
CA GLY A 118 14.19 -7.72 -0.34
C GLY A 118 12.91 -6.96 -0.63
N VAL A 119 13.04 -5.97 -1.51
CA VAL A 119 11.93 -5.22 -2.06
C VAL A 119 11.83 -5.59 -3.54
N GLY A 120 10.72 -6.19 -3.97
CA GLY A 120 10.52 -6.63 -5.36
C GLY A 120 11.48 -7.73 -5.85
N TYR A 121 11.78 -7.70 -7.14
CA TYR A 121 12.58 -8.73 -7.82
C TYR A 121 14.04 -8.33 -8.00
N TYR A 122 14.95 -9.17 -7.51
CA TYR A 122 16.40 -8.99 -7.68
C TYR A 122 17.08 -10.00 -8.61
N GLY A 123 16.32 -10.93 -9.21
CA GLY A 123 16.92 -12.01 -10.02
C GLY A 123 17.44 -13.20 -9.21
N TYR A 124 17.40 -13.13 -7.88
CA TYR A 124 17.78 -14.21 -6.96
C TYR A 124 16.78 -14.31 -5.80
N SER A 125 16.98 -15.32 -4.98
CA SER A 125 16.08 -15.68 -3.89
C SER A 125 16.45 -15.04 -2.58
N TYR A 126 15.44 -14.65 -1.81
CA TYR A 126 15.63 -14.05 -0.50
C TYR A 126 14.55 -14.54 0.48
N LYS A 127 14.71 -14.16 1.75
CA LYS A 127 13.86 -14.64 2.85
C LYS A 127 12.82 -13.59 3.23
N VAL A 128 11.67 -14.07 3.70
CA VAL A 128 10.75 -13.30 4.53
C VAL A 128 10.75 -13.97 5.89
N VAL A 129 11.20 -13.26 6.91
CA VAL A 129 11.34 -13.82 8.26
C VAL A 129 10.18 -13.38 9.13
N LEU A 130 9.56 -14.34 9.80
CA LEU A 130 8.35 -14.13 10.58
C LEU A 130 8.47 -14.83 11.93
N ALA A 131 8.60 -14.04 12.99
CA ALA A 131 8.42 -14.53 14.35
C ALA A 131 6.95 -14.86 14.63
N GLU A 132 6.69 -15.61 15.69
CA GLU A 132 5.32 -16.02 16.05
C GLU A 132 4.40 -14.83 16.33
N ARG A 133 4.95 -13.72 16.86
CA ARG A 133 4.23 -12.46 17.06
C ARG A 133 3.78 -11.79 15.75
N CYS A 134 4.41 -12.16 14.63
CA CYS A 134 4.10 -11.64 13.29
C CYS A 134 3.00 -12.44 12.60
N TRP A 135 2.55 -13.57 13.16
CA TRP A 135 1.55 -14.45 12.55
C TRP A 135 0.13 -13.92 12.74
N TYR A 136 -0.12 -12.76 12.16
CA TYR A 136 -1.44 -12.20 11.95
C TYR A 136 -1.47 -11.50 10.59
N GLN A 137 -2.65 -11.48 9.97
CA GLN A 137 -2.82 -11.13 8.57
C GLN A 137 -2.15 -9.81 8.17
N GLY A 138 -2.44 -8.71 8.85
CA GLY A 138 -1.94 -7.39 8.44
C GLY A 138 -0.41 -7.27 8.41
N MET A 139 0.29 -7.91 9.35
CA MET A 139 1.75 -7.90 9.37
C MET A 139 2.34 -8.65 8.18
N ILE A 140 1.79 -9.84 7.87
CA ILE A 140 2.29 -10.62 6.74
C ILE A 140 1.92 -9.95 5.42
N VAL A 141 0.74 -9.33 5.33
CA VAL A 141 0.32 -8.55 4.14
C VAL A 141 1.29 -7.39 3.88
N HIS A 142 1.76 -6.71 4.92
CA HIS A 142 2.80 -5.68 4.84
C HIS A 142 4.14 -6.22 4.33
N GLU A 143 4.65 -7.32 4.91
CA GLU A 143 5.89 -7.94 4.44
C GLU A 143 5.79 -8.40 2.98
N LEU A 144 4.61 -8.87 2.57
CA LEU A 144 4.32 -9.19 1.18
C LEU A 144 4.27 -7.94 0.30
N GLY A 145 3.88 -6.78 0.83
CA GLY A 145 3.97 -5.49 0.14
C GLY A 145 5.42 -5.15 -0.26
N HIS A 146 6.38 -5.37 0.65
CA HIS A 146 7.80 -5.26 0.32
C HIS A 146 8.20 -6.26 -0.77
N VAL A 147 7.82 -7.53 -0.62
CA VAL A 147 8.08 -8.56 -1.66
C VAL A 147 7.54 -8.15 -3.02
N ILE A 148 6.37 -7.53 -3.06
CA ILE A 148 5.71 -7.04 -4.28
C ILE A 148 6.48 -5.86 -4.89
N GLY A 149 7.14 -5.04 -4.08
CA GLY A 149 8.00 -3.95 -4.54
C GLY A 149 7.76 -2.60 -3.89
N PHE A 150 7.02 -2.54 -2.77
CA PHE A 150 6.74 -1.29 -2.07
C PHE A 150 7.76 -0.97 -0.99
N GLU A 151 8.13 0.30 -0.90
CA GLU A 151 8.74 0.92 0.30
C GLU A 151 7.62 1.45 1.20
N HIS A 152 7.98 2.05 2.33
CA HIS A 152 7.00 2.62 3.24
C HIS A 152 6.32 3.88 2.70
N GLU A 153 5.03 4.06 3.00
CA GLU A 153 4.27 5.23 2.55
C GLU A 153 4.81 6.53 3.21
N HIS A 154 5.32 6.46 4.44
CA HIS A 154 5.91 7.61 5.13
C HIS A 154 7.31 7.99 4.62
N THR A 155 7.91 7.25 3.69
CA THR A 155 9.20 7.61 3.08
C THR A 155 9.04 8.25 1.70
N ARG A 156 7.80 8.42 1.24
CA ARG A 156 7.49 9.12 -0.02
C ARG A 156 8.16 10.50 -0.13
N PRO A 157 8.62 10.90 -1.33
CA PRO A 157 9.22 12.22 -1.56
C PRO A 157 8.31 13.41 -1.21
N ASP A 158 6.98 13.24 -1.39
CA ASP A 158 5.95 14.25 -1.17
C ASP A 158 5.30 14.20 0.22
N ARG A 159 5.74 13.30 1.11
CA ARG A 159 5.13 13.07 2.43
C ARG A 159 4.98 14.34 3.28
N ASP A 160 5.88 15.31 3.12
CA ASP A 160 5.93 16.51 3.97
C ASP A 160 4.72 17.44 3.69
N LYS A 161 3.93 17.16 2.64
CA LYS A 161 2.63 17.79 2.38
C LYS A 161 1.49 17.18 3.24
N TYR A 162 1.74 16.06 3.89
CA TYR A 162 0.72 15.22 4.55
C TYR A 162 1.07 14.93 6.02
N ILE A 163 2.35 14.74 6.33
CA ILE A 163 2.83 14.40 7.68
C ILE A 163 4.01 15.30 8.08
N THR A 164 4.22 15.42 9.38
CA THR A 164 5.42 16.01 9.99
C THR A 164 6.19 14.94 10.75
N ILE A 165 7.48 14.83 10.48
CA ILE A 165 8.40 13.99 11.27
C ILE A 165 8.91 14.77 12.49
N LYS A 166 8.68 14.24 13.69
CA LYS A 166 9.19 14.78 14.95
C LYS A 166 10.58 14.21 15.23
N TRP A 167 11.60 14.75 14.56
CA TRP A 167 12.98 14.26 14.61
C TRP A 167 13.58 14.13 16.02
N ASN A 168 13.13 14.95 16.97
CA ASN A 168 13.60 14.91 18.37
C ASN A 168 12.99 13.73 19.16
N ASN A 169 11.88 13.17 18.69
CA ASN A 169 11.18 12.07 19.32
C ASN A 169 11.67 10.70 18.83
N ILE A 170 12.54 10.66 17.80
CA ILE A 170 13.10 9.42 17.24
C ILE A 170 14.26 8.94 18.11
N LYS A 171 14.33 7.62 18.39
CA LYS A 171 15.46 6.96 19.06
C LYS A 171 16.78 7.27 18.35
N ASP A 172 17.84 7.44 19.12
CA ASP A 172 19.17 7.71 18.57
C ASP A 172 19.61 6.53 17.68
N GLY A 173 20.31 6.84 16.58
CA GLY A 173 20.64 5.87 15.54
C GLY A 173 19.50 5.57 14.56
N ARG A 174 18.22 5.81 14.88
CA ARG A 174 17.07 5.40 14.03
C ARG A 174 16.56 6.46 13.06
N ARG A 175 17.24 7.61 12.93
CA ARG A 175 16.79 8.71 12.05
C ARG A 175 16.71 8.31 10.58
N PHE A 176 17.57 7.40 10.14
CA PHE A 176 17.62 6.96 8.74
C PHE A 176 16.34 6.23 8.30
N ASP A 177 15.59 5.60 9.22
CA ASP A 177 14.29 4.94 8.95
C ASP A 177 13.19 5.93 8.52
N PHE A 178 13.42 7.22 8.77
CA PHE A 178 12.50 8.29 8.43
C PHE A 178 13.06 9.15 7.31
N GLU A 179 14.15 8.79 6.65
CA GLU A 179 14.58 9.54 5.47
C GLU A 179 13.60 9.32 4.31
N LYS A 180 13.53 10.28 3.39
CA LYS A 180 12.71 10.11 2.19
C LYS A 180 13.46 9.21 1.19
N SER A 181 12.72 8.37 0.48
CA SER A 181 13.24 7.63 -0.66
C SER A 181 13.67 8.60 -1.76
N SER A 182 14.72 8.24 -2.48
CA SER A 182 15.27 9.04 -3.58
C SER A 182 14.52 8.73 -4.87
N GLY A 183 14.26 9.77 -5.68
CA GLY A 183 13.57 9.63 -6.97
C GLY A 183 12.36 10.53 -7.12
N ASP A 184 12.02 10.84 -8.37
CA ASP A 184 10.92 11.73 -8.73
C ASP A 184 9.80 10.95 -9.44
N SER A 185 8.58 11.11 -8.93
CA SER A 185 7.33 11.11 -9.70
C SER A 185 6.45 9.87 -9.92
N LEU A 186 6.57 8.76 -9.16
CA LEU A 186 5.48 7.75 -9.07
C LEU A 186 4.65 7.79 -7.78
N SER A 187 5.07 8.56 -6.78
CA SER A 187 4.16 9.01 -5.71
C SER A 187 2.96 9.81 -6.25
N TYR A 188 2.94 10.23 -7.51
CA TYR A 188 1.80 10.90 -8.13
C TYR A 188 0.78 9.97 -8.80
N THR A 189 0.95 8.64 -8.78
CA THR A 189 -0.07 7.74 -9.35
C THR A 189 -1.20 7.41 -8.39
N THR A 190 -1.08 7.75 -7.12
CA THR A 190 -2.19 7.71 -6.15
C THR A 190 -1.99 8.83 -5.11
N PRO A 191 -3.04 9.28 -4.41
CA PRO A 191 -2.89 10.16 -3.26
C PRO A 191 -2.06 9.50 -2.16
N TYR A 192 -1.60 10.31 -1.22
CA TYR A 192 -1.00 9.83 0.01
C TYR A 192 -2.04 9.08 0.85
N ASP A 193 -1.69 7.87 1.29
CA ASP A 193 -2.59 7.02 2.05
C ASP A 193 -2.14 6.87 3.50
N TYR A 194 -2.74 7.69 4.39
CA TYR A 194 -2.48 7.60 5.83
C TYR A 194 -2.78 6.19 6.38
N ALA A 195 -3.76 5.49 5.82
CA ALA A 195 -4.20 4.19 6.31
C ALA A 195 -3.49 3.02 5.63
N SER A 196 -2.57 3.27 4.68
CA SER A 196 -1.86 2.23 3.94
C SER A 196 -1.26 1.20 4.88
N ILE A 197 -1.30 -0.07 4.47
CA ILE A 197 -0.63 -1.15 5.20
C ILE A 197 0.90 -0.90 5.27
N MET A 198 1.45 -0.12 4.33
CA MET A 198 2.86 0.26 4.27
C MET A 198 3.18 1.54 5.04
N HIS A 199 2.24 2.13 5.78
CA HIS A 199 2.47 3.35 6.55
C HIS A 199 2.81 3.03 8.02
N TYR A 200 3.90 3.61 8.52
CA TYR A 200 4.24 3.53 9.94
C TYR A 200 3.17 4.14 10.86
N GLY A 201 2.96 3.51 12.01
CA GLY A 201 2.18 4.10 13.10
C GLY A 201 2.89 5.31 13.73
N ALA A 202 2.13 6.19 14.37
CA ALA A 202 2.62 7.45 14.93
C ALA A 202 3.79 7.32 15.92
N GLY A 203 3.85 6.23 16.69
CA GLY A 203 4.86 6.00 17.72
C GLY A 203 6.07 5.15 17.29
N PHE A 204 6.21 4.81 16.01
CA PHE A 204 7.28 3.93 15.55
C PHE A 204 8.67 4.51 15.87
N ALA A 205 9.60 3.68 16.33
CA ALA A 205 10.96 4.05 16.75
C ALA A 205 11.04 5.28 17.69
N SER A 206 10.01 5.49 18.52
CA SER A 206 9.94 6.63 19.44
C SER A 206 10.74 6.45 20.72
N LYS A 207 11.38 7.53 21.18
CA LYS A 207 11.89 7.71 22.55
C LYS A 207 11.01 8.63 23.41
N ASN A 208 10.12 9.43 22.80
CA ASN A 208 9.26 10.36 23.53
C ASN A 208 8.06 10.80 22.66
N GLY A 209 6.88 10.18 22.84
CA GLY A 209 5.65 10.56 22.12
C GLY A 209 5.63 10.17 20.64
N ASP A 210 4.84 10.87 19.81
CA ASP A 210 4.72 10.52 18.39
C ASP A 210 5.96 10.96 17.59
N THR A 211 6.46 10.10 16.70
CA THR A 211 7.50 10.39 15.71
C THR A 211 6.93 10.88 14.38
N ILE A 212 5.68 10.50 14.05
CA ILE A 212 4.96 10.94 12.85
C ILE A 212 3.65 11.59 13.29
N VAL A 213 3.36 12.79 12.79
CA VAL A 213 2.12 13.51 13.07
C VAL A 213 1.43 13.90 11.76
N PRO A 214 0.15 13.55 11.54
CA PRO A 214 -0.56 13.95 10.34
C PRO A 214 -0.89 15.45 10.38
N LEU A 215 -0.79 16.11 9.22
CA LEU A 215 -1.19 17.51 9.07
C LEU A 215 -2.73 17.67 9.02
N ARG A 216 -3.44 16.60 8.62
CA ARG A 216 -4.90 16.53 8.66
C ARG A 216 -5.37 16.01 10.02
N SER A 217 -6.31 16.70 10.66
CA SER A 217 -6.92 16.22 11.90
C SER A 217 -7.86 15.04 11.67
N GLY A 218 -7.98 14.17 12.68
CA GLY A 218 -8.95 13.06 12.68
C GLY A 218 -8.63 11.90 11.75
N VAL A 219 -7.40 11.79 11.24
CA VAL A 219 -6.96 10.62 10.46
C VAL A 219 -6.23 9.62 11.36
N THR A 220 -6.51 8.34 11.14
CA THR A 220 -5.75 7.24 11.74
C THR A 220 -4.65 6.83 10.78
N MET A 221 -3.42 6.67 11.29
CA MET A 221 -2.28 6.24 10.49
C MET A 221 -1.99 4.76 10.71
N GLY A 222 -1.76 4.03 9.62
CA GLY A 222 -1.47 2.59 9.62
C GLY A 222 -2.61 1.77 10.21
N ASP A 223 -3.67 1.50 9.45
CA ASP A 223 -4.64 0.48 9.84
C ASP A 223 -4.06 -0.90 9.45
N TRP A 224 -3.21 -1.47 10.32
CA TRP A 224 -2.44 -2.72 10.11
C TRP A 224 -3.34 -3.98 10.04
N LYS A 225 -4.52 -3.90 9.41
CA LYS A 225 -5.49 -4.98 9.33
C LYS A 225 -5.65 -5.52 7.91
N TYR A 226 -5.84 -4.64 6.91
CA TYR A 226 -6.15 -5.03 5.54
C TYR A 226 -5.55 -4.05 4.54
N LEU A 227 -5.42 -4.48 3.29
CA LEU A 227 -5.06 -3.59 2.19
C LEU A 227 -6.12 -2.50 2.01
N THR A 228 -5.67 -1.25 1.90
CA THR A 228 -6.54 -0.18 1.45
C THR A 228 -6.81 -0.30 -0.05
N GLN A 229 -7.80 0.43 -0.55
CA GLN A 229 -8.04 0.52 -1.98
C GLN A 229 -6.83 1.14 -2.73
N LEU A 230 -6.08 2.03 -2.07
CA LEU A 230 -4.91 2.67 -2.68
C LEU A 230 -3.71 1.71 -2.73
N ASP A 231 -3.49 0.87 -1.71
CA ASP A 231 -2.47 -0.20 -1.75
C ASP A 231 -2.69 -1.13 -2.95
N VAL A 232 -3.94 -1.59 -3.13
CA VAL A 232 -4.34 -2.45 -4.25
C VAL A 232 -4.12 -1.74 -5.58
N MET A 233 -4.51 -0.47 -5.68
CA MET A 233 -4.38 0.32 -6.90
C MET A 233 -2.92 0.52 -7.30
N GLN A 234 -2.04 0.84 -6.34
CA GLN A 234 -0.61 0.95 -6.58
C GLN A 234 -0.04 -0.36 -7.13
N ALA A 235 -0.44 -1.51 -6.58
CA ALA A 235 0.04 -2.82 -7.04
C ALA A 235 -0.43 -3.15 -8.45
N GLN A 236 -1.69 -2.86 -8.75
CA GLN A 236 -2.24 -3.06 -10.08
C GLN A 236 -1.60 -2.14 -11.13
N ILE A 237 -1.26 -0.90 -10.77
CA ILE A 237 -0.53 0.03 -11.62
C ILE A 237 0.88 -0.49 -11.87
N LEU A 238 1.60 -0.88 -10.81
CA LEU A 238 2.95 -1.42 -10.88
C LEU A 238 3.04 -2.65 -11.79
N TYR A 239 2.15 -3.61 -11.59
CA TYR A 239 2.14 -4.88 -12.34
C TYR A 239 1.36 -4.81 -13.66
N LYS A 240 0.87 -3.63 -14.05
CA LYS A 240 0.10 -3.38 -15.30
C LYS A 240 -0.99 -4.44 -15.52
N CYS A 241 -1.71 -4.75 -14.44
CA CYS A 241 -2.60 -5.89 -14.42
C CYS A 241 -3.65 -5.84 -15.57
N PRO A 242 -3.90 -6.97 -16.28
CA PRO A 242 -4.87 -7.03 -17.38
C PRO A 242 -6.30 -7.10 -16.84
N GLY A 243 -7.23 -6.46 -17.54
CA GLY A 243 -8.62 -6.28 -17.08
C GLY A 243 -8.79 -4.90 -16.46
N LYS A 244 -9.40 -3.99 -17.23
CA LYS A 244 -9.73 -2.62 -16.81
C LYS A 244 -10.52 -2.68 -15.49
N PHE A 245 -9.87 -2.33 -14.38
CA PHE A 245 -10.34 -2.58 -13.00
C PHE A 245 -11.64 -1.89 -12.69
N VAL A 246 -12.61 -2.64 -12.17
CA VAL A 246 -13.89 -2.10 -11.68
C VAL A 246 -13.69 -1.71 -10.21
N PHE A 247 -13.68 -0.41 -9.93
CA PHE A 247 -13.67 0.17 -8.60
C PHE A 247 -15.11 0.41 -8.15
N SER A 248 -15.48 -0.01 -6.95
CA SER A 248 -16.81 0.23 -6.40
C SER A 248 -16.78 1.33 -5.33
N LYS A 249 -17.83 2.16 -5.26
CA LYS A 249 -17.96 3.23 -4.27
C LYS A 249 -19.40 3.35 -3.78
N ILE A 250 -19.56 3.75 -2.51
CA ILE A 250 -20.84 4.08 -1.90
C ILE A 250 -20.77 5.53 -1.40
N ILE A 251 -21.69 6.38 -1.86
CA ILE A 251 -21.83 7.76 -1.41
C ILE A 251 -23.20 7.89 -0.75
N CYS A 252 -23.23 8.10 0.56
CA CYS A 252 -24.49 8.26 1.30
C CYS A 252 -25.19 9.56 0.90
N GLU A 253 -26.52 9.55 0.88
CA GLU A 253 -27.31 10.74 0.56
C GLU A 253 -26.93 11.97 1.40
N GLY A 254 -26.84 13.12 0.74
CA GLY A 254 -26.37 14.39 1.29
C GLY A 254 -24.86 14.59 1.22
N ASN A 255 -24.08 13.54 0.95
CA ASN A 255 -22.63 13.63 0.82
C ASN A 255 -22.19 13.82 -0.63
N THR A 256 -21.01 14.43 -0.78
CA THR A 256 -20.30 14.56 -2.06
C THR A 256 -19.00 13.77 -1.98
N ASP A 257 -18.66 13.07 -3.06
CA ASP A 257 -17.41 12.36 -3.15
C ASP A 257 -16.85 12.36 -4.58
N SER A 258 -15.54 12.17 -4.70
CA SER A 258 -14.81 12.23 -5.98
C SER A 258 -14.55 10.84 -6.54
N ILE A 259 -14.98 10.59 -7.77
CA ILE A 259 -14.50 9.46 -8.59
C ILE A 259 -13.18 9.91 -9.22
N LEU A 260 -12.11 9.15 -8.99
CA LEU A 260 -10.75 9.56 -9.37
C LEU A 260 -10.06 8.44 -10.15
N CYS A 261 -9.49 8.81 -11.30
CA CYS A 261 -8.58 7.98 -12.06
C CYS A 261 -7.23 8.69 -12.17
N TYR A 262 -6.21 8.06 -11.60
CA TYR A 262 -4.86 8.60 -11.56
C TYR A 262 -4.01 8.09 -12.75
N ALA A 263 -2.75 8.52 -12.82
CA ALA A 263 -1.82 8.16 -13.89
C ALA A 263 -2.36 8.48 -15.31
N ARG A 264 -3.02 9.64 -15.46
CA ARG A 264 -3.67 10.12 -16.70
C ARG A 264 -4.78 9.22 -17.26
N ARG A 265 -5.25 8.26 -16.46
CA ARG A 265 -6.34 7.37 -16.85
C ARG A 265 -7.68 8.10 -16.88
N LYS A 266 -8.60 7.59 -17.69
CA LYS A 266 -9.97 8.11 -17.85
C LYS A 266 -10.98 7.22 -17.16
N ILE A 267 -11.93 7.85 -16.49
CA ILE A 267 -13.08 7.20 -15.86
C ILE A 267 -13.96 6.58 -16.96
N GLN A 268 -14.41 5.36 -16.70
CA GLN A 268 -15.48 4.68 -17.43
C GLN A 268 -16.44 4.07 -16.40
N ILE A 269 -17.61 4.67 -16.21
CA ILE A 269 -18.63 4.11 -15.30
C ILE A 269 -19.17 2.80 -15.90
N THR A 270 -19.19 1.76 -15.08
CA THR A 270 -19.70 0.43 -15.45
C THR A 270 -20.99 0.07 -14.73
N PHE A 271 -21.27 0.70 -13.59
CA PHE A 271 -22.48 0.50 -12.81
C PHE A 271 -22.83 1.78 -12.04
N ALA A 272 -24.11 2.11 -11.90
CA ALA A 272 -24.55 3.14 -10.96
C ALA A 272 -26.01 2.92 -10.55
N ASN A 273 -26.28 2.99 -9.25
CA ASN A 273 -27.61 2.87 -8.69
C ASN A 273 -27.79 3.86 -7.54
N TYR A 274 -28.88 4.62 -7.57
CA TYR A 274 -29.28 5.47 -6.46
C TYR A 274 -30.53 4.89 -5.80
N GLY A 275 -30.44 4.54 -4.52
CA GLY A 275 -31.53 3.89 -3.79
C GLY A 275 -31.05 3.28 -2.49
N ARG A 276 -31.79 2.30 -1.97
CA ARG A 276 -31.43 1.53 -0.77
C ARG A 276 -31.68 0.05 -1.06
N ARG A 277 -30.61 -0.67 -1.41
CA ARG A 277 -30.63 -2.12 -1.69
C ARG A 277 -30.10 -2.98 -0.54
N ASN A 278 -29.66 -2.33 0.53
CA ASN A 278 -29.05 -2.96 1.69
C ASN A 278 -29.31 -2.07 2.92
N MET A 279 -29.86 -2.67 3.98
CA MET A 279 -30.28 -1.95 5.19
C MET A 279 -29.12 -1.44 6.06
N LEU A 280 -27.91 -2.02 5.92
CA LEU A 280 -26.74 -1.68 6.74
C LEU A 280 -25.86 -0.59 6.10
N LYS A 281 -25.98 -0.36 4.79
CA LYS A 281 -25.21 0.67 4.08
C LYS A 281 -25.78 2.05 4.39
N CYS A 282 -24.89 2.99 4.75
CA CYS A 282 -25.25 4.39 5.04
C CYS A 282 -26.31 4.50 6.14
N SER A 283 -25.97 3.98 7.33
CA SER A 283 -26.81 3.83 8.54
C SER A 283 -27.92 2.79 8.44
N PHE A 284 -28.23 2.16 9.59
CA PHE A 284 -29.32 1.20 9.72
C PHE A 284 -30.65 1.92 9.50
N PHE A 285 -31.38 1.49 8.48
CA PHE A 285 -32.72 2.01 8.20
C PHE A 285 -33.67 0.84 7.92
N PRO A 286 -34.71 0.63 8.74
CA PRO A 286 -35.70 -0.38 8.49
C PRO A 286 -36.59 0.08 7.32
N TRP A 287 -36.70 -0.79 6.31
CA TRP A 287 -37.69 -0.70 5.22
C TRP A 287 -37.36 0.32 4.11
N ALA A 288 -36.80 -0.22 3.03
CA ALA A 288 -37.06 0.11 1.62
C ALA A 288 -36.08 -0.73 0.80
N SER A 289 -36.59 -1.54 -0.15
CA SER A 289 -35.77 -2.12 -1.22
C SER A 289 -36.15 -1.38 -2.49
N CYS A 290 -35.47 -0.26 -2.72
CA CYS A 290 -35.76 0.64 -3.82
C CYS A 290 -34.46 0.93 -4.56
N SER A 291 -34.56 1.01 -5.88
CA SER A 291 -33.40 1.10 -6.75
C SER A 291 -33.75 1.93 -7.97
N SER A 292 -32.93 2.91 -8.28
CA SER A 292 -33.00 3.68 -9.51
C SER A 292 -31.70 3.53 -10.27
N ASP A 293 -31.74 2.97 -11.49
CA ASP A 293 -30.55 2.88 -12.34
C ASP A 293 -30.12 4.29 -12.77
N GLN A 294 -28.86 4.61 -12.51
CA GLN A 294 -28.26 5.91 -12.81
C GLN A 294 -27.07 5.80 -13.75
N LEU A 295 -26.86 4.64 -14.40
CA LEU A 295 -25.69 4.38 -15.24
C LEU A 295 -25.51 5.43 -16.34
N SER A 296 -26.57 5.69 -17.13
CA SER A 296 -26.50 6.66 -18.23
C SER A 296 -26.21 8.08 -17.75
N LYS A 297 -26.80 8.47 -16.61
CA LYS A 297 -26.61 9.80 -16.03
C LYS A 297 -25.19 9.96 -15.49
N LEU A 298 -24.65 8.95 -14.83
CA LEU A 298 -23.30 9.03 -14.28
C LEU A 298 -22.23 8.93 -15.38
N LYS A 299 -22.47 8.14 -16.43
CA LYS A 299 -21.60 8.11 -17.62
C LYS A 299 -21.49 9.47 -18.28
N SER A 300 -22.60 10.17 -18.54
CA SER A 300 -22.57 11.49 -19.18
C SER A 300 -21.84 12.53 -18.33
N LEU A 301 -21.88 12.39 -17.01
CA LEU A 301 -21.19 13.27 -16.08
C LEU A 301 -19.69 12.97 -15.96
N CYS A 302 -19.29 11.71 -15.96
CA CYS A 302 -17.96 11.30 -15.50
C CYS A 302 -17.06 10.64 -16.54
N ASP A 303 -17.60 9.99 -17.57
CA ASP A 303 -16.78 9.26 -18.54
C ASP A 303 -15.80 10.18 -19.27
N GLY A 304 -14.57 9.71 -19.47
CA GLY A 304 -13.51 10.48 -20.15
C GLY A 304 -12.79 11.51 -19.27
N LYS A 305 -13.25 11.75 -18.04
CA LYS A 305 -12.58 12.62 -17.06
C LYS A 305 -11.58 11.83 -16.21
N SER A 306 -10.59 12.50 -15.62
CA SER A 306 -9.72 11.92 -14.59
C SER A 306 -10.24 12.15 -13.17
N ARG A 307 -11.17 13.09 -13.01
CA ARG A 307 -11.88 13.39 -11.77
C ARG A 307 -13.33 13.75 -12.06
N CYS A 308 -14.25 13.23 -11.27
CA CYS A 308 -15.67 13.56 -11.32
C CYS A 308 -16.20 13.64 -9.89
N ASP A 309 -16.61 14.84 -9.46
CA ASP A 309 -17.20 15.04 -8.13
C ASP A 309 -18.71 14.82 -8.22
N VAL A 310 -19.25 13.96 -7.37
CA VAL A 310 -20.63 13.48 -7.43
C VAL A 310 -21.29 13.64 -6.07
N THR A 311 -22.42 14.34 -6.04
CA THR A 311 -23.24 14.52 -4.85
C THR A 311 -24.40 13.54 -4.87
N ALA A 312 -24.51 12.68 -3.87
CA ALA A 312 -25.64 11.75 -3.76
C ALA A 312 -26.89 12.50 -3.24
N SER A 313 -27.76 12.97 -4.14
CA SER A 313 -28.97 13.72 -3.75
C SER A 313 -30.16 13.51 -4.69
N ASP A 314 -31.35 13.77 -4.17
CA ASP A 314 -32.61 13.74 -4.94
C ASP A 314 -32.64 14.78 -6.06
N ALA A 315 -32.03 15.94 -5.85
CA ALA A 315 -31.86 16.94 -6.89
C ALA A 315 -31.03 16.39 -8.07
N MET A 316 -30.05 15.52 -7.78
CA MET A 316 -29.17 14.96 -8.80
C MET A 316 -29.73 13.69 -9.42
N PHE A 317 -30.45 12.83 -8.70
CA PHE A 317 -30.83 11.49 -9.16
C PHE A 317 -32.33 11.17 -9.09
N GLY A 318 -33.15 12.11 -8.62
CA GLY A 318 -34.54 11.89 -8.28
C GLY A 318 -34.68 11.15 -6.95
N ASP A 319 -35.91 11.11 -6.43
CA ASP A 319 -36.23 10.41 -5.18
C ASP A 319 -36.99 9.10 -5.44
N PRO A 320 -36.29 7.98 -5.65
CA PRO A 320 -36.93 6.68 -5.81
C PRO A 320 -37.51 6.11 -4.50
N CYS A 321 -37.28 6.77 -3.36
CA CYS A 321 -37.60 6.24 -2.03
C CYS A 321 -37.99 7.35 -1.05
N TRP A 322 -39.17 7.95 -1.25
CA TRP A 322 -39.65 9.12 -0.49
C TRP A 322 -39.62 9.01 1.04
N ALA A 323 -39.61 7.78 1.58
CA ALA A 323 -39.61 7.52 3.01
C ALA A 323 -38.27 6.95 3.55
N ALA A 324 -37.23 6.82 2.72
CA ALA A 324 -35.96 6.19 3.13
C ALA A 324 -34.75 6.99 2.66
N LYS A 325 -33.72 7.07 3.52
CA LYS A 325 -32.43 7.62 3.10
C LYS A 325 -31.82 6.76 1.99
N LYS A 326 -31.15 7.33 1.01
CA LYS A 326 -30.58 6.59 -0.12
C LYS A 326 -29.07 6.62 -0.10
N TYR A 327 -28.45 5.90 -1.01
CA TYR A 327 -27.05 6.03 -1.32
C TYR A 327 -26.82 5.77 -2.80
N LEU A 328 -25.81 6.44 -3.35
CA LEU A 328 -25.29 6.13 -4.66
C LEU A 328 -24.29 4.99 -4.52
N GLU A 329 -24.59 3.85 -5.10
CA GLU A 329 -23.65 2.76 -5.32
C GLU A 329 -23.20 2.77 -6.76
N LEU A 330 -21.90 2.86 -7.00
CA LEU A 330 -21.36 2.96 -8.35
C LEU A 330 -20.16 2.06 -8.51
N GLU A 331 -19.92 1.67 -9.76
CA GLU A 331 -18.68 1.04 -10.17
C GLU A 331 -18.10 1.70 -11.41
N TYR A 332 -16.78 1.80 -11.49
CA TYR A 332 -16.08 2.48 -12.58
C TYR A 332 -14.73 1.87 -12.88
N LYS A 333 -14.24 2.07 -14.10
CA LYS A 333 -12.91 1.67 -14.55
C LYS A 333 -12.03 2.87 -14.82
N CYS A 334 -10.73 2.68 -14.62
CA CYS A 334 -9.71 3.66 -15.02
C CYS A 334 -8.94 3.13 -16.22
N LEU A 335 -9.26 3.69 -17.39
CA LEU A 335 -8.73 3.29 -18.70
C LEU A 335 -7.49 4.11 -19.05
N ALA A 336 -6.50 3.49 -19.68
CA ALA A 336 -5.34 4.18 -20.23
C ALA A 336 -5.73 5.15 -21.35
#